data_AF-L1IUA4-F1
#
_entry.id   AF-L1IUA4-F1
#
_cell.length_a   1.000
_cell.length_b   1.000
_cell.length_c   1.000
_cell.angle_alpha   90.00
_cell.angle_beta   90.00
_cell.angle_gamma   90.00
#
_symmetry.space_group_name_H-M   'P 1'
#
loop_
_entity.id
_entity.type
_entity.pdbx_description
1 polymer ?
#
loop_
_entity_poly.entity_id
_entity_poly.type
_entity_poly.pdbx_seq_one_letter_code
_entity_poly.pdbx_strand_id
1 'polypeptide(L)'
;MAENQKSLDSSQALDTEESAVQDFLQILEEHRKNCERQGKYVEAEIAKNRLEELRQHEENRRREAMRSRQIAERLGVEEAHMLEFQQFNALWDKRMAEFEQKSADLEEAMKERHGTELMEYIRNAQSEPLRKPKFSKELLNLRKIQQTLAKQKEYAEAHKIKLKADNLEAFELEKMRNQHQMRLSNVVEKFKAKQTSELGALRKRVQTGREEQKKQRQLDLERLLQRYQNVKSELESQQNIERIRAEKFMSYHLNSKTSASLSPTANRQNSSGSIGR
;
A
#
# COMPACT_ATOMS: atom_id res chain seq x y z
N MET A 1 1.63 29.53 -11.72
CA MET A 1 0.79 30.74 -11.89
C MET A 1 0.65 31.16 -13.35
N ALA A 2 1.68 31.04 -14.20
CA ALA A 2 1.57 31.40 -15.63
C ALA A 2 0.65 30.47 -16.47
N GLU A 3 0.54 29.17 -16.13
CA GLU A 3 -0.33 28.22 -16.86
C GLU A 3 -1.83 28.43 -16.58
N ASN A 4 -2.20 28.80 -15.35
CA ASN A 4 -3.59 29.14 -15.00
C ASN A 4 -4.07 30.43 -15.65
N GLN A 5 -3.17 31.39 -15.90
CA GLN A 5 -3.53 32.63 -16.60
C GLN A 5 -3.82 32.35 -18.09
N LYS A 6 -3.06 31.43 -18.70
CA LYS A 6 -3.16 31.07 -20.12
C LYS A 6 -4.40 30.23 -20.44
N SER A 7 -4.86 29.38 -19.50
CA SER A 7 -6.11 28.63 -19.65
C SER A 7 -7.35 29.53 -19.52
N LEU A 8 -7.31 30.51 -18.61
CA LEU A 8 -8.39 31.51 -18.45
C LEU A 8 -8.57 32.38 -19.70
N ASP A 9 -7.46 32.86 -20.28
CA ASP A 9 -7.46 33.70 -21.48
C ASP A 9 -8.00 32.92 -22.70
N SER A 10 -7.65 31.64 -22.80
CA SER A 10 -8.18 30.74 -23.83
C SER A 10 -9.68 30.46 -23.66
N SER A 11 -10.19 30.33 -22.43
CA SER A 11 -11.61 30.14 -22.19
C SER A 11 -12.43 31.39 -22.51
N GLN A 12 -11.92 32.59 -22.16
CA GLN A 12 -12.61 33.85 -22.45
C GLN A 12 -12.68 34.15 -23.96
N ALA A 13 -11.62 33.82 -24.71
CA ALA A 13 -11.63 33.95 -26.17
C ALA A 13 -12.67 33.02 -26.83
N LEU A 14 -12.79 31.78 -26.37
CA LEU A 14 -13.79 30.82 -26.89
C LEU A 14 -15.23 31.29 -26.65
N ASP A 15 -15.51 31.86 -25.47
CA ASP A 15 -16.84 32.39 -25.12
C ASP A 15 -17.23 33.59 -26.01
N THR A 16 -16.27 34.47 -26.33
CA THR A 16 -16.52 35.62 -27.22
C THR A 16 -16.78 35.20 -28.67
N GLU A 17 -16.09 34.17 -29.16
CA GLU A 17 -16.33 33.62 -30.49
C GLU A 17 -17.67 32.88 -30.59
N GLU A 18 -18.09 32.19 -29.52
CA GLU A 18 -19.39 31.53 -29.45
C GLU A 18 -20.56 32.53 -29.51
N SER A 19 -20.45 33.65 -28.78
CA SER A 19 -21.42 34.75 -28.85
C SER A 19 -21.50 35.34 -30.27
N ALA A 20 -20.36 35.58 -30.92
CA ALA A 20 -20.32 36.14 -32.27
C ALA A 20 -20.91 35.20 -33.34
N VAL A 21 -20.68 33.89 -33.22
CA VAL A 21 -21.29 32.89 -34.11
C VAL A 21 -22.81 32.84 -33.93
N GLN A 22 -23.29 32.95 -32.69
CA GLN A 22 -24.72 32.95 -32.39
C GLN A 22 -25.44 34.20 -32.92
N ASP A 23 -24.82 35.38 -32.79
CA ASP A 23 -25.32 36.62 -33.38
C ASP A 23 -25.38 36.52 -34.91
N PHE A 24 -24.35 35.92 -35.54
CA PHE A 24 -24.31 35.73 -36.99
C PHE A 24 -25.39 34.74 -37.48
N LEU A 25 -25.67 33.67 -36.73
CA LEU A 25 -26.77 32.76 -37.01
C LEU A 25 -28.13 33.46 -36.94
N GLN A 26 -28.32 34.37 -35.97
CA GLN A 26 -29.56 35.13 -35.84
C GLN A 26 -29.76 36.10 -37.02
N ILE A 27 -28.70 36.80 -37.42
CA ILE A 27 -28.72 37.71 -38.59
C ILE A 27 -29.04 36.94 -39.87
N LEU A 28 -28.43 35.76 -40.09
CA LEU A 28 -28.69 34.93 -41.26
C LEU A 28 -30.12 34.37 -41.28
N GLU A 29 -30.67 34.01 -40.12
CA GLU A 29 -32.06 33.54 -39.99
C GLU A 29 -33.06 34.67 -40.30
N GLU A 30 -32.76 35.90 -39.90
CA GLU A 30 -33.56 37.08 -40.24
C GLU A 30 -33.45 37.45 -41.73
N HIS A 31 -32.25 37.35 -42.31
CA HIS A 31 -32.04 37.53 -43.75
C HIS A 31 -32.84 36.50 -44.56
N ARG A 32 -32.85 35.22 -44.14
CA ARG A 32 -33.65 34.17 -44.78
C ARG A 32 -35.13 34.53 -44.79
N LYS A 33 -35.69 34.91 -43.63
CA LYS A 33 -37.11 35.33 -43.48
C LYS A 33 -37.45 36.55 -44.34
N ASN A 34 -36.52 37.49 -44.47
CA ASN A 34 -36.71 38.68 -45.30
C ASN A 34 -36.71 38.34 -46.81
N CYS A 35 -35.85 37.43 -47.27
CA CYS A 35 -35.86 36.93 -48.65
C CYS A 35 -37.13 36.14 -48.98
N GLU A 36 -37.64 35.33 -48.04
CA GLU A 36 -38.92 34.63 -48.18
C GLU A 36 -40.09 35.60 -48.36
N ARG A 37 -40.14 36.66 -47.54
CA ARG A 37 -41.19 37.69 -47.63
C ARG A 37 -41.14 38.48 -48.96
N GLN A 38 -39.96 38.63 -49.53
CA GLN A 38 -39.74 39.33 -50.81
C GLN A 38 -39.91 38.43 -52.05
N GLY A 39 -40.17 37.12 -51.88
CA GLY A 39 -40.28 36.17 -52.99
C GLY A 39 -38.95 35.76 -53.63
N LYS A 40 -37.81 36.07 -52.99
CA LYS A 40 -36.46 35.75 -53.48
C LYS A 40 -36.02 34.37 -53.00
N TYR A 41 -36.65 33.32 -53.54
CA TYR A 41 -36.48 31.95 -53.04
C TYR A 41 -35.07 31.38 -53.22
N VAL A 42 -34.34 31.77 -54.28
CA VAL A 42 -32.95 31.33 -54.50
C VAL A 42 -32.02 31.85 -53.40
N GLU A 43 -32.15 33.12 -53.02
CA GLU A 43 -31.39 33.72 -51.92
C GLU A 43 -31.76 33.11 -50.57
N ALA A 44 -33.05 32.80 -50.36
CA ALA A 44 -33.52 32.13 -49.15
C ALA A 44 -32.95 30.70 -49.02
N GLU A 45 -32.83 29.95 -50.13
CA GLU A 45 -32.22 28.61 -50.13
C GLU A 45 -30.71 28.68 -49.87
N ILE A 46 -30.01 29.67 -50.42
CA ILE A 46 -28.58 29.89 -50.12
C ILE A 46 -28.38 30.23 -48.63
N ALA A 47 -29.20 31.12 -48.07
CA ALA A 47 -29.15 31.47 -46.64
C ALA A 47 -29.48 30.26 -45.75
N LYS A 48 -30.44 29.42 -46.14
CA LYS A 48 -30.80 28.17 -45.46
C LYS A 48 -29.66 27.16 -45.46
N ASN A 49 -29.04 26.90 -46.61
CA ASN A 49 -27.89 25.99 -46.70
C ASN A 49 -26.73 26.49 -45.84
N ARG A 50 -26.46 27.80 -45.86
CA ARG A 50 -25.41 28.40 -45.05
C ARG A 50 -25.69 28.31 -43.54
N LEU A 51 -26.95 28.48 -43.13
CA LEU A 51 -27.38 28.28 -41.74
C LEU A 51 -27.19 26.82 -41.29
N GLU A 52 -27.47 25.86 -42.17
CA GLU A 52 -27.29 24.43 -41.86
C GLU A 52 -25.80 24.07 -41.71
N GLU A 53 -24.95 24.53 -42.62
CA GLU A 53 -23.49 24.37 -42.52
C GLU A 53 -22.91 24.96 -41.24
N LEU A 54 -23.26 26.21 -40.91
CA LEU A 54 -22.74 26.89 -39.73
C LEU A 54 -23.21 26.23 -38.44
N ARG A 55 -24.48 25.80 -38.37
CA ARG A 55 -25.00 25.04 -37.24
C ARG A 55 -24.27 23.73 -37.06
N GLN A 56 -24.02 23.00 -38.15
CA GLN A 56 -23.29 21.73 -38.09
C GLN A 56 -21.83 21.92 -37.66
N HIS A 57 -21.18 22.99 -38.11
CA HIS A 57 -19.82 23.33 -37.70
C HIS A 57 -19.76 23.70 -36.21
N GLU A 58 -20.68 24.52 -35.72
CA GLU A 58 -20.76 24.90 -34.31
C GLU A 58 -21.07 23.68 -33.41
N GLU A 59 -21.96 22.80 -33.87
CA GLU A 59 -22.26 21.54 -33.20
C GLU A 59 -21.01 20.65 -33.07
N ASN A 60 -20.26 20.49 -34.15
CA ASN A 60 -19.01 19.72 -34.15
C ASN A 60 -17.98 20.34 -33.21
N ARG A 61 -17.81 21.67 -33.25
CA ARG A 61 -16.91 22.41 -32.34
C ARG A 61 -17.29 22.18 -30.87
N ARG A 62 -18.57 22.31 -30.51
CA ARG A 62 -19.06 22.08 -29.14
C ARG A 62 -18.81 20.64 -28.69
N ARG A 63 -19.05 19.66 -29.57
CA ARG A 63 -18.80 18.24 -29.30
C ARG A 63 -17.30 17.95 -29.07
N GLU A 64 -16.43 18.55 -29.86
CA GLU A 64 -14.97 18.41 -29.73
C GLU A 64 -14.42 19.10 -28.48
N ALA A 65 -14.94 20.29 -28.14
CA ALA A 65 -14.57 21.01 -26.93
C ALA A 65 -14.97 20.21 -25.68
N MET A 66 -16.21 19.68 -25.63
CA MET A 66 -16.65 18.79 -24.56
C MET A 66 -15.76 17.56 -24.45
N ARG A 67 -15.48 16.87 -25.57
CA ARG A 67 -14.63 15.68 -25.58
C ARG A 67 -13.22 15.99 -25.05
N SER A 68 -12.63 17.10 -25.49
CA SER A 68 -11.31 17.55 -25.04
C SER A 68 -11.27 17.80 -23.55
N ARG A 69 -12.28 18.51 -23.01
CA ARG A 69 -12.40 18.75 -21.56
C ARG A 69 -12.54 17.43 -20.78
N GLN A 70 -13.39 16.52 -21.23
CA GLN A 70 -13.59 15.22 -20.58
C GLN A 70 -12.32 14.36 -20.57
N ILE A 71 -11.51 14.42 -21.63
CA ILE A 71 -10.20 13.75 -21.68
C ILE A 71 -9.25 14.39 -20.67
N ALA A 72 -9.18 15.72 -20.61
CA ALA A 72 -8.32 16.43 -19.65
C ALA A 72 -8.69 16.12 -18.19
N GLU A 73 -9.99 16.10 -17.86
CA GLU A 73 -10.47 15.70 -16.52
C GLU A 73 -10.04 14.27 -16.16
N ARG A 74 -10.18 13.31 -17.10
CA ARG A 74 -9.77 11.92 -16.88
C ARG A 74 -8.28 11.79 -16.66
N LEU A 75 -7.47 12.47 -17.47
CA LEU A 75 -6.02 12.50 -17.32
C LEU A 75 -5.63 13.11 -15.96
N GLY A 76 -6.29 14.18 -15.53
CA GLY A 76 -6.06 14.79 -14.22
C GLY A 76 -6.35 13.84 -13.05
N VAL A 77 -7.44 13.06 -13.12
CA VAL A 77 -7.75 12.04 -12.10
C VAL A 77 -6.71 10.91 -12.10
N GLU A 78 -6.28 10.46 -13.28
CA GLU A 78 -5.25 9.42 -13.41
C GLU A 78 -3.88 9.90 -12.87
N GLU A 79 -3.49 11.14 -13.17
CA GLU A 79 -2.26 11.75 -12.66
C GLU A 79 -2.29 11.91 -11.13
N ALA A 80 -3.40 12.43 -10.59
CA ALA A 80 -3.58 12.57 -9.15
C ALA A 80 -3.49 11.20 -8.45
N HIS A 81 -4.15 10.17 -8.97
CA HIS A 81 -4.07 8.82 -8.42
C HIS A 81 -2.66 8.22 -8.52
N MET A 82 -1.95 8.45 -9.64
CA MET A 82 -0.57 7.99 -9.79
C MET A 82 0.36 8.62 -8.74
N LEU A 83 0.20 9.92 -8.46
CA LEU A 83 0.95 10.60 -7.40
C LEU A 83 0.61 10.05 -6.01
N GLU A 84 -0.68 9.86 -5.70
CA GLU A 84 -1.10 9.24 -4.44
C GLU A 84 -0.53 7.82 -4.28
N PHE A 85 -0.53 7.03 -5.34
CA PHE A 85 0.02 5.68 -5.35
C PHE A 85 1.54 5.67 -5.13
N GLN A 86 2.27 6.59 -5.74
CA GLN A 86 3.71 6.75 -5.51
C GLN A 86 4.00 7.15 -4.06
N GLN A 87 3.26 8.13 -3.53
CA GLN A 87 3.40 8.58 -2.14
C GLN A 87 3.06 7.45 -1.15
N PHE A 88 2.01 6.69 -1.43
CA PHE A 88 1.62 5.51 -0.66
C PHE A 88 2.76 4.49 -0.59
N ASN A 89 3.35 4.13 -1.74
CA ASN A 89 4.47 3.18 -1.78
C ASN A 89 5.68 3.72 -1.03
N ALA A 90 6.07 4.98 -1.26
CA ALA A 90 7.21 5.58 -0.56
C ALA A 90 7.02 5.60 0.96
N LEU A 91 5.81 5.94 1.43
CA LEU A 91 5.48 5.93 2.86
C LEU A 91 5.57 4.52 3.45
N TRP A 92 5.00 3.53 2.76
CA TRP A 92 5.01 2.14 3.23
C TRP A 92 6.40 1.52 3.18
N ASP A 93 7.18 1.80 2.14
CA ASP A 93 8.55 1.30 2.02
C ASP A 93 9.42 1.89 3.13
N LYS A 94 9.28 3.19 3.42
CA LYS A 94 9.95 3.82 4.58
C LYS A 94 9.52 3.17 5.90
N ARG A 95 8.21 3.01 6.13
CA ARG A 95 7.67 2.40 7.36
C ARG A 95 8.17 0.96 7.56
N MET A 96 8.23 0.18 6.49
CA MET A 96 8.74 -1.20 6.51
C MET A 96 10.24 -1.23 6.79
N ALA A 97 11.01 -0.34 6.16
CA ALA A 97 12.45 -0.22 6.40
C ALA A 97 12.74 0.17 7.86
N GLU A 98 12.01 1.14 8.42
CA GLU A 98 12.15 1.52 9.83
C GLU A 98 11.80 0.38 10.80
N PHE A 99 10.75 -0.41 10.48
CA PHE A 99 10.40 -1.59 11.28
C PHE A 99 11.50 -2.64 11.22
N GLU A 100 12.07 -2.89 10.05
CA GLU A 100 13.12 -3.88 9.85
C GLU A 100 14.41 -3.47 10.58
N GLN A 101 14.79 -2.19 10.49
CA GLN A 101 15.93 -1.64 11.23
C GLN A 101 15.74 -1.80 12.73
N LYS A 102 14.60 -1.35 13.28
CA LYS A 102 14.30 -1.48 14.72
C LYS A 102 14.31 -2.94 15.18
N SER A 103 13.84 -3.86 14.32
CA SER A 103 13.83 -5.29 14.62
C SER A 103 15.24 -5.88 14.64
N ALA A 104 16.10 -5.44 13.71
CA ALA A 104 17.50 -5.83 13.66
C ALA A 104 18.26 -5.31 14.89
N ASP A 105 18.11 -4.02 15.22
CA ASP A 105 18.72 -3.39 16.40
C ASP A 105 18.31 -4.11 17.70
N LEU A 106 17.04 -4.49 17.81
CA LEU A 106 16.52 -5.22 18.97
C LEU A 106 17.11 -6.63 19.08
N GLU A 107 17.28 -7.33 17.95
CA GLU A 107 17.91 -8.66 17.93
C GLU A 107 19.40 -8.57 18.28
N GLU A 108 20.10 -7.57 17.77
CA GLU A 108 21.51 -7.30 18.07
C GLU A 108 21.72 -6.97 19.54
N ALA A 109 20.96 -6.02 20.09
CA ALA A 109 21.02 -5.65 21.50
C ALA A 109 20.73 -6.84 22.44
N MET A 110 19.81 -7.74 22.04
CA MET A 110 19.55 -8.97 22.81
C MET A 110 20.73 -9.95 22.73
N LYS A 111 21.37 -10.11 21.56
CA LYS A 111 22.57 -10.96 21.42
C LYS A 111 23.75 -10.43 22.22
N GLU A 112 23.98 -9.12 22.19
CA GLU A 112 25.05 -8.48 22.97
C GLU A 112 24.83 -8.72 24.46
N ARG A 113 23.61 -8.45 24.96
CA ARG A 113 23.24 -8.70 26.35
C ARG A 113 23.40 -10.18 26.72
N HIS A 114 22.95 -11.08 25.87
CA HIS A 114 23.14 -12.52 26.10
C HIS A 114 24.62 -12.90 26.18
N GLY A 115 25.47 -12.30 25.35
CA GLY A 115 26.92 -12.49 25.38
C GLY A 115 27.54 -12.04 26.70
N THR A 116 27.20 -10.83 27.17
CA THR A 116 27.70 -10.31 28.45
C THR A 116 27.22 -11.15 29.63
N GLU A 117 25.93 -11.49 29.67
CA GLU A 117 25.35 -12.32 30.72
C GLU A 117 25.98 -13.72 30.74
N LEU A 118 26.26 -14.32 29.58
CA LEU A 118 26.92 -15.62 29.50
C LEU A 118 28.35 -15.57 30.03
N MET A 119 29.12 -14.52 29.71
CA MET A 119 30.47 -14.35 30.23
C MET A 119 30.48 -14.19 31.76
N GLU A 120 29.58 -13.35 32.30
CA GLU A 120 29.43 -13.18 33.75
C GLU A 120 28.99 -14.48 34.42
N TYR A 121 28.06 -15.21 33.81
CA TYR A 121 27.58 -16.49 34.32
C TYR A 121 28.70 -17.54 34.40
N ILE A 122 29.51 -17.66 33.34
CA ILE A 122 30.67 -18.57 33.33
C ILE A 122 31.68 -18.15 34.39
N ARG A 123 32.00 -16.86 34.50
CA ARG A 123 32.93 -16.34 35.51
C ARG A 123 32.46 -16.68 36.93
N ASN A 124 31.19 -16.43 37.22
CA ASN A 124 30.61 -16.70 38.54
C ASN A 124 30.62 -18.21 38.84
N ALA A 125 30.26 -19.04 37.88
CA ALA A 125 30.25 -20.49 38.05
C ALA A 125 31.66 -21.10 38.19
N GLN A 126 32.68 -20.49 37.58
CA GLN A 126 34.09 -20.86 37.78
C GLN A 126 34.66 -20.39 39.12
N SER A 127 34.18 -19.26 39.64
CA SER A 127 34.60 -18.72 40.94
C SER A 127 34.01 -19.49 42.13
N GLU A 128 32.99 -20.33 41.91
CA GLU A 128 32.39 -21.14 42.95
C GLU A 128 33.41 -22.17 43.47
N PRO A 129 33.79 -22.11 44.76
CA PRO A 129 34.89 -22.94 45.27
C PRO A 129 34.55 -24.41 45.14
N LEU A 130 35.52 -25.20 44.67
CA LEU A 130 35.44 -26.66 44.66
C LEU A 130 35.09 -27.13 46.08
N ARG A 131 33.93 -27.79 46.24
CA ARG A 131 33.55 -28.39 47.52
C ARG A 131 34.69 -29.32 47.97
N LYS A 132 35.04 -29.26 49.25
CA LYS A 132 36.12 -30.07 49.85
C LYS A 132 36.00 -31.54 49.38
N PRO A 133 37.07 -32.13 48.81
CA PRO A 133 37.05 -33.51 48.34
C PRO A 133 36.63 -34.45 49.47
N LYS A 134 35.61 -35.28 49.21
CA LYS A 134 35.22 -36.38 50.09
C LYS A 134 35.84 -37.66 49.53
N PHE A 135 37.03 -37.98 50.03
CA PHE A 135 37.74 -39.20 49.64
C PHE A 135 37.00 -40.47 50.07
N SER A 136 37.22 -41.56 49.34
CA SER A 136 36.61 -42.84 49.66
C SER A 136 37.09 -43.39 51.00
N LYS A 137 36.26 -44.24 51.62
CA LYS A 137 36.65 -44.98 52.83
C LYS A 137 37.90 -45.84 52.62
N GLU A 138 38.08 -46.35 51.40
CA GLU A 138 39.24 -47.16 51.02
C GLU A 138 40.53 -46.34 51.03
N LEU A 139 40.53 -45.14 50.44
CA LEU A 139 41.69 -44.24 50.50
C LEU A 139 42.04 -43.87 51.94
N LEU A 140 41.05 -43.52 52.76
CA LEU A 140 41.25 -43.19 54.16
C LEU A 140 41.83 -44.37 54.96
N ASN A 141 41.38 -45.59 54.67
CA ASN A 141 41.93 -46.80 55.27
C ASN A 141 43.37 -47.06 54.83
N LEU A 142 43.70 -46.91 53.55
CA LEU A 142 45.06 -47.04 53.04
C LEU A 142 46.01 -46.01 53.69
N ARG A 143 45.57 -44.77 53.86
CA ARG A 143 46.33 -43.73 54.58
C ARG A 143 46.55 -44.08 56.06
N LYS A 144 45.55 -44.68 56.73
CA LYS A 144 45.67 -45.13 58.12
C LYS A 144 46.62 -46.34 58.26
N ILE A 145 46.56 -47.29 57.32
CA ILE A 145 47.48 -48.44 57.26
C ILE A 145 48.91 -47.95 57.01
N GLN A 146 49.10 -47.03 56.05
CA GLN A 146 50.39 -46.39 55.77
C GLN A 146 51.01 -45.77 57.04
N GLN A 147 50.24 -44.97 57.79
CA GLN A 147 50.71 -44.35 59.03
C GLN A 147 51.06 -45.38 60.11
N THR A 148 50.31 -46.47 60.19
CA THR A 148 50.52 -47.53 61.20
C THR A 148 51.81 -48.30 60.90
N LEU A 149 52.02 -48.71 59.64
CA LEU A 149 53.25 -49.39 59.19
C LEU A 149 54.49 -48.50 59.37
N ALA A 150 54.35 -47.19 59.09
CA ALA A 150 55.43 -46.23 59.33
C ALA A 150 55.80 -46.12 60.82
N LYS A 151 54.81 -46.10 61.73
CA LYS A 151 55.05 -46.12 63.19
C LYS A 151 55.70 -47.41 63.66
N GLN A 152 55.40 -48.53 63.03
CA GLN A 152 56.01 -49.84 63.28
C GLN A 152 57.41 -49.98 62.66
N LYS A 153 57.92 -48.94 61.97
CA LYS A 153 59.20 -48.92 61.23
C LYS A 153 59.27 -49.91 60.06
N GLU A 154 58.13 -50.42 59.61
CA GLU A 154 58.03 -51.26 58.41
C GLU A 154 57.98 -50.41 57.15
N TYR A 155 59.10 -49.77 56.82
CA TYR A 155 59.16 -48.76 55.75
C TYR A 155 58.88 -49.33 54.35
N ALA A 156 59.29 -50.57 54.09
CA ALA A 156 59.07 -51.22 52.78
C ALA A 156 57.58 -51.42 52.48
N GLU A 157 56.82 -51.93 53.46
CA GLU A 157 55.37 -52.12 53.32
C GLU A 157 54.63 -50.78 53.38
N ALA A 158 55.06 -49.84 54.24
CA ALA A 158 54.51 -48.48 54.25
C ALA A 158 54.65 -47.78 52.88
N HIS A 159 55.78 -47.96 52.19
CA HIS A 159 56.00 -47.41 50.85
C HIS A 159 55.08 -48.05 49.80
N LYS A 160 54.88 -49.37 49.84
CA LYS A 160 53.93 -50.05 48.94
C LYS A 160 52.50 -49.53 49.14
N ILE A 161 52.06 -49.38 50.40
CA ILE A 161 50.73 -48.84 50.72
C ILE A 161 50.61 -47.37 50.31
N LYS A 162 51.66 -46.56 50.49
CA LYS A 162 51.72 -45.18 50.01
C LYS A 162 51.48 -45.12 48.49
N LEU A 163 52.18 -45.92 47.69
CA LEU A 163 52.02 -45.92 46.23
C LEU A 163 50.56 -46.22 45.83
N LYS A 164 49.93 -47.20 46.48
CA LYS A 164 48.51 -47.53 46.24
C LYS A 164 47.58 -46.39 46.63
N ALA A 165 47.82 -45.75 47.78
CA ALA A 165 47.04 -44.61 48.24
C ALA A 165 47.20 -43.40 47.32
N ASP A 166 48.41 -43.05 46.91
CA ASP A 166 48.69 -41.92 46.02
C ASP A 166 48.04 -42.12 44.64
N ASN A 167 48.08 -43.35 44.09
CA ASN A 167 47.39 -43.68 42.83
C ASN A 167 45.87 -43.56 42.96
N LEU A 168 45.28 -44.06 44.05
CA LEU A 168 43.85 -43.97 44.29
C LEU A 168 43.41 -42.51 44.53
N GLU A 169 44.21 -41.73 45.24
CA GLU A 169 43.97 -40.30 45.46
C GLU A 169 43.98 -39.52 44.14
N ALA A 170 44.99 -39.76 43.29
CA ALA A 170 45.06 -39.14 41.97
C ALA A 170 43.82 -39.45 41.12
N PHE A 171 43.39 -40.71 41.10
CA PHE A 171 42.19 -41.14 40.40
C PHE A 171 40.91 -40.47 40.94
N GLU A 172 40.73 -40.43 42.27
CA GLU A 172 39.58 -39.78 42.90
C GLU A 172 39.54 -38.27 42.64
N LEU A 173 40.69 -37.60 42.71
CA LEU A 173 40.82 -36.17 42.39
C LEU A 173 40.46 -35.87 40.94
N GLU A 174 40.95 -36.68 39.99
CA GLU A 174 40.65 -36.52 38.57
C GLU A 174 39.18 -36.77 38.27
N LYS A 175 38.58 -37.82 38.86
CA LYS A 175 37.14 -38.08 38.75
C LYS A 175 36.32 -36.90 39.29
N MET A 176 36.70 -36.33 40.43
CA MET A 176 36.02 -35.17 41.01
C MET A 176 36.15 -33.92 40.12
N ARG A 177 37.34 -33.69 39.55
CA ARG A 177 37.57 -32.61 38.57
C ARG A 177 36.67 -32.77 37.35
N ASN A 178 36.60 -33.97 36.78
CA ASN A 178 35.75 -34.29 35.63
C ASN A 178 34.27 -34.09 35.96
N GLN A 179 33.80 -34.53 37.13
CA GLN A 179 32.42 -34.30 37.58
C GLN A 179 32.10 -32.82 37.74
N HIS A 180 33.02 -32.03 38.31
CA HIS A 180 32.85 -30.58 38.42
C HIS A 180 32.80 -29.91 37.03
N GLN A 181 33.70 -30.27 36.13
CA GLN A 181 33.70 -29.76 34.75
C GLN A 181 32.41 -30.11 34.00
N MET A 182 31.93 -31.35 34.12
CA MET A 182 30.66 -31.77 33.52
C MET A 182 29.47 -31.00 34.10
N ARG A 183 29.44 -30.77 35.41
CA ARG A 183 28.40 -29.94 36.04
C ARG A 183 28.43 -28.52 35.51
N LEU A 184 29.62 -27.91 35.40
CA LEU A 184 29.78 -26.58 34.84
C LEU A 184 29.28 -26.51 33.39
N SER A 185 29.66 -27.48 32.55
CA SER A 185 29.20 -27.59 31.16
C SER A 185 27.68 -27.67 31.07
N ASN A 186 27.05 -28.57 31.83
CA ASN A 186 25.60 -28.76 31.82
C ASN A 186 24.85 -27.47 32.24
N VAL A 187 25.41 -26.73 33.19
CA VAL A 187 24.82 -25.48 33.69
C VAL A 187 24.93 -24.38 32.62
N VAL A 188 26.07 -24.28 31.94
CA VAL A 188 26.27 -23.36 30.81
C VAL A 188 25.37 -23.71 29.62
N GLU A 189 25.23 -24.99 29.28
CA GLU A 189 24.34 -25.45 28.21
C GLU A 189 22.88 -25.11 28.48
N LYS A 190 22.40 -25.31 29.71
CA LYS A 190 21.05 -24.91 30.12
C LYS A 190 20.83 -23.40 29.99
N PHE A 191 21.83 -22.60 30.37
CA PHE A 191 21.76 -21.15 30.25
C PHE A 191 21.70 -20.71 28.78
N LYS A 192 22.54 -21.28 27.92
CA LYS A 192 22.49 -21.06 26.46
C LYS A 192 21.14 -21.48 25.87
N ALA A 193 20.59 -22.62 26.27
CA ALA A 193 19.28 -23.09 25.80
C ALA A 193 18.14 -22.13 26.18
N LYS A 194 18.23 -21.46 27.33
CA LYS A 194 17.30 -20.41 27.72
C LYS A 194 17.42 -19.20 26.79
N GLN A 195 18.64 -18.72 26.57
CA GLN A 195 18.93 -17.57 25.68
C GLN A 195 18.50 -17.84 24.22
N THR A 196 18.69 -19.06 23.71
CA THR A 196 18.24 -19.42 22.35
C THR A 196 16.72 -19.45 22.24
N SER A 197 16.02 -19.93 23.28
CA SER A 197 14.55 -19.89 23.35
C SER A 197 14.03 -18.45 23.38
N GLU A 198 14.64 -17.57 24.16
CA GLU A 198 14.29 -16.15 24.24
C GLU A 198 14.49 -15.42 22.90
N LEU A 199 15.63 -15.64 22.23
CA LEU A 199 15.86 -15.14 20.86
C LEU A 199 14.85 -15.71 19.87
N GLY A 200 14.51 -16.99 19.99
CA GLY A 200 13.48 -17.63 19.16
C GLY A 200 12.10 -16.99 19.33
N ALA A 201 11.71 -16.71 20.58
CA ALA A 201 10.46 -16.01 20.89
C ALA A 201 10.46 -14.57 20.35
N LEU A 202 11.60 -13.87 20.42
CA LEU A 202 11.73 -12.54 19.83
C LEU A 202 11.57 -12.59 18.30
N ARG A 203 12.30 -13.49 17.63
CA ARG A 203 12.21 -13.65 16.16
C ARG A 203 10.80 -13.99 15.70
N LYS A 204 10.07 -14.84 16.44
CA LYS A 204 8.66 -15.12 16.16
C LYS A 204 7.78 -13.86 16.26
N ARG A 205 7.96 -13.04 17.30
CA ARG A 205 7.23 -11.76 17.43
C ARG A 205 7.54 -10.80 16.29
N VAL A 206 8.81 -10.67 15.91
CA VAL A 206 9.23 -9.87 14.74
C VAL A 206 8.56 -10.39 13.47
N GLN A 207 8.55 -11.70 13.26
CA GLN A 207 7.93 -12.31 12.09
C GLN A 207 6.42 -12.06 12.02
N THR A 208 5.69 -12.25 13.12
CA THR A 208 4.27 -11.89 13.21
C THR A 208 4.04 -10.40 12.94
N GLY A 209 4.92 -9.53 13.47
CA GLY A 209 4.86 -8.09 13.19
C GLY A 209 5.08 -7.76 11.71
N ARG A 210 5.99 -8.45 11.01
CA ARG A 210 6.19 -8.29 9.55
C ARG A 210 4.95 -8.70 8.77
N GLU A 211 4.32 -9.81 9.14
CA GLU A 211 3.09 -10.30 8.50
C GLU A 211 1.93 -9.33 8.70
N GLU A 212 1.78 -8.78 9.90
CA GLU A 212 0.76 -7.77 10.21
C GLU A 212 0.97 -6.49 9.40
N GLN A 213 2.21 -5.99 9.26
CA GLN A 213 2.49 -4.81 8.45
C GLN A 213 2.19 -5.05 6.95
N LYS A 214 2.49 -6.25 6.43
CA LYS A 214 2.14 -6.63 5.05
C LYS A 214 0.63 -6.65 4.84
N LYS A 215 -0.11 -7.23 5.79
CA LYS A 215 -1.57 -7.27 5.76
C LYS A 215 -2.16 -5.87 5.81
N GLN A 216 -1.64 -5.00 6.68
CA GLN A 216 -2.08 -3.61 6.78
C GLN A 216 -1.80 -2.82 5.50
N ARG A 217 -0.62 -3.01 4.88
CA ARG A 217 -0.30 -2.43 3.56
C ARG A 217 -1.30 -2.88 2.50
N GLN A 218 -1.65 -4.16 2.47
CA GLN A 218 -2.63 -4.68 1.52
C GLN A 218 -4.01 -4.03 1.72
N LEU A 219 -4.50 -3.97 2.96
CA LEU A 219 -5.81 -3.36 3.26
C LEU A 219 -5.85 -1.88 2.89
N ASP A 220 -4.79 -1.13 3.18
CA ASP A 220 -4.75 0.30 2.86
C ASP A 220 -4.56 0.54 1.35
N LEU A 221 -3.89 -0.38 0.64
CA LEU A 221 -3.82 -0.37 -0.83
C LEU A 221 -5.20 -0.64 -1.45
N GLU A 222 -5.94 -1.64 -0.96
CA GLU A 222 -7.30 -1.93 -1.42
C GLU A 222 -8.22 -0.72 -1.23
N ARG A 223 -8.12 -0.04 -0.08
CA ARG A 223 -8.85 1.21 0.18
C ARG A 223 -8.46 2.33 -0.79
N LEU A 224 -7.17 2.49 -1.09
CA LEU A 224 -6.69 3.50 -2.04
C LEU A 224 -7.28 3.24 -3.44
N LEU A 225 -7.19 2.00 -3.92
CA LEU A 225 -7.72 1.60 -5.22
C LEU A 225 -9.25 1.74 -5.29
N GLN A 226 -9.96 1.41 -4.20
CA GLN A 226 -11.41 1.58 -4.14
C GLN A 226 -11.81 3.06 -4.24
N ARG A 227 -11.07 3.97 -3.57
CA ARG A 227 -11.32 5.41 -3.69
C ARG A 227 -11.13 5.89 -5.13
N TYR A 228 -10.05 5.47 -5.78
CA TYR A 228 -9.82 5.77 -7.19
C TYR A 228 -10.95 5.25 -8.09
N GLN A 229 -11.36 4.00 -7.90
CA GLN A 229 -12.44 3.40 -8.68
C GLN A 229 -13.75 4.18 -8.50
N ASN A 230 -14.06 4.61 -7.27
CA ASN A 230 -15.26 5.41 -7.00
C ASN A 230 -15.21 6.76 -7.71
N VAL A 231 -14.09 7.49 -7.61
CA VAL A 231 -13.89 8.79 -8.27
C VAL A 231 -14.00 8.64 -9.78
N LYS A 232 -13.37 7.60 -10.35
CA LYS A 232 -13.43 7.31 -11.77
C LYS A 232 -14.86 7.01 -12.23
N SER A 233 -15.58 6.14 -11.54
CA SER A 233 -16.97 5.80 -11.88
C SER A 233 -17.91 6.99 -11.72
N GLU A 234 -17.68 7.86 -10.73
CA GLU A 234 -18.43 9.10 -10.58
C GLU A 234 -18.18 10.05 -11.74
N LEU A 235 -16.90 10.26 -12.13
CA LEU A 235 -16.54 11.09 -13.28
C LEU A 235 -17.18 10.56 -14.57
N GLU A 236 -17.08 9.26 -14.83
CA GLU A 236 -17.70 8.61 -16.00
C GLU A 236 -19.22 8.82 -16.03
N SER A 237 -19.88 8.72 -14.87
CA SER A 237 -21.32 8.99 -14.73
C SER A 237 -21.66 10.45 -15.04
N GLN A 238 -20.88 11.40 -14.49
CA GLN A 238 -21.06 12.83 -14.74
C GLN A 238 -20.89 13.17 -16.23
N GLN A 239 -19.84 12.65 -16.88
CA GLN A 239 -19.57 12.84 -18.30
C GLN A 239 -20.66 12.22 -19.19
N ASN A 240 -21.20 11.06 -18.81
CA ASN A 240 -22.32 10.44 -19.52
C ASN A 240 -23.60 11.28 -19.41
N ILE A 241 -23.92 11.80 -18.22
CA ILE A 241 -25.07 12.68 -18.01
C ILE A 241 -24.92 13.95 -18.85
N GLU A 242 -23.72 14.54 -18.87
CA GLU A 242 -23.42 15.72 -19.68
C GLU A 242 -23.63 15.45 -21.18
N ARG A 243 -23.13 14.31 -21.69
CA ARG A 243 -23.34 13.90 -23.08
C ARG A 243 -24.83 13.78 -23.41
N ILE A 244 -25.61 13.09 -22.57
CA ILE A 244 -27.07 12.92 -22.77
C ILE A 244 -27.77 14.28 -22.75
N ARG A 245 -27.38 15.21 -21.86
CA ARG A 245 -27.95 16.55 -21.81
C ARG A 245 -27.62 17.35 -23.07
N ALA A 246 -26.38 17.29 -23.56
CA ALA A 246 -25.98 17.95 -24.78
C ALA A 246 -26.73 17.40 -26.01
N GLU A 247 -26.84 16.08 -26.15
CA GLU A 247 -27.63 15.43 -27.21
C GLU A 247 -29.11 15.84 -27.16
N LYS A 248 -29.71 15.92 -25.96
CA LYS A 248 -31.08 16.42 -25.78
C LYS A 248 -31.20 17.88 -26.19
N PHE A 249 -30.32 18.76 -25.70
CA PHE A 249 -30.33 20.18 -26.06
C PHE A 249 -30.23 20.38 -27.58
N MET A 250 -29.37 19.61 -28.24
CA MET A 250 -29.21 19.62 -29.68
C MET A 250 -30.46 19.13 -30.42
N SER A 251 -31.06 18.02 -29.99
CA SER A 251 -32.29 17.49 -30.62
C SER A 251 -33.50 18.42 -30.48
N TYR A 252 -33.64 19.15 -29.35
CA TYR A 252 -34.66 20.20 -29.22
C TYR A 252 -34.47 21.34 -30.22
N HIS A 253 -33.23 21.75 -30.46
CA HIS A 253 -32.91 22.83 -31.42
C HIS A 253 -33.17 22.40 -32.88
N LEU A 254 -32.99 21.11 -33.20
CA LEU A 254 -33.37 20.54 -34.51
C LEU A 254 -34.89 20.39 -34.68
N ASN A 255 -35.64 19.99 -33.63
CA ASN A 255 -37.09 19.78 -33.70
C ASN A 255 -37.93 21.06 -33.67
N SER A 256 -37.38 22.19 -33.24
CA SER A 256 -38.02 23.52 -33.38
C SER A 256 -38.33 23.90 -34.84
N LYS A 257 -37.78 23.17 -35.84
CA LYS A 257 -38.03 23.39 -37.26
C LYS A 257 -39.30 22.71 -37.80
N THR A 258 -39.86 21.68 -37.15
CA THR A 258 -40.96 20.87 -37.73
C THR A 258 -42.35 21.30 -37.29
N SER A 259 -42.50 22.04 -36.19
CA SER A 259 -43.80 22.51 -35.70
C SER A 259 -44.29 23.82 -36.34
N ALA A 260 -43.45 24.52 -37.11
CA ALA A 260 -43.79 25.80 -37.74
C ALA A 260 -44.39 25.67 -39.15
N SER A 261 -44.52 24.46 -39.73
CA SER A 261 -44.94 24.25 -41.13
C SER A 261 -46.29 23.54 -41.32
N LEU A 262 -47.16 23.46 -40.31
CA LEU A 262 -48.51 22.89 -40.46
C LEU A 262 -49.59 23.89 -40.04
N SER A 263 -49.89 24.82 -40.94
CA SER A 263 -51.15 25.59 -40.91
C SER A 263 -52.25 24.80 -41.65
N PRO A 264 -53.41 24.51 -41.04
CA PRO A 264 -54.50 23.80 -41.70
C PRO A 264 -55.26 24.76 -42.62
N THR A 265 -55.12 24.59 -43.93
CA THR A 265 -55.96 25.29 -44.91
C THR A 265 -57.37 24.72 -44.86
N ALA A 266 -58.28 25.47 -44.24
CA ALA A 266 -59.72 25.21 -44.29
C ALA A 266 -60.20 25.32 -45.74
N ASN A 267 -60.57 24.19 -46.37
CA ASN A 267 -61.26 24.21 -47.64
C ASN A 267 -62.77 24.06 -47.41
N ARG A 268 -63.47 25.15 -47.71
CA ARG A 268 -64.91 25.34 -47.52
C ARG A 268 -65.57 25.17 -48.88
N GLN A 269 -66.25 24.04 -49.12
CA GLN A 269 -67.28 23.97 -50.14
C GLN A 269 -68.50 23.18 -49.63
N ASN A 270 -69.62 23.90 -49.57
CA ASN A 270 -70.97 23.40 -49.42
C ASN A 270 -71.30 22.41 -50.55
N SER A 271 -72.02 21.33 -50.22
CA SER A 271 -73.16 20.93 -51.04
C SER A 271 -74.29 20.40 -50.14
N SER A 272 -75.48 20.85 -50.49
CA SER A 272 -76.78 20.71 -49.86
C SER A 272 -77.51 19.43 -50.28
N GLY A 273 -78.34 18.88 -49.39
CA GLY A 273 -79.39 17.90 -49.73
C GLY A 273 -79.56 16.86 -48.61
N SER A 274 -80.43 17.06 -47.61
CA SER A 274 -81.91 16.92 -47.63
C SER A 274 -82.40 15.46 -47.57
N ILE A 275 -83.26 15.21 -46.57
CA ILE A 275 -84.23 14.10 -46.38
C ILE A 275 -83.63 12.73 -46.02
N GLY A 276 -84.10 12.00 -45.01
CA GLY A 276 -85.22 12.17 -44.09
C GLY A 276 -85.57 10.82 -43.45
N ARG A 277 -86.18 10.91 -42.25
CA ARG A 277 -86.91 9.88 -41.47
C ARG A 277 -86.18 8.57 -41.12
#